data_AF-A0A661JIV6-F1
#
_entry.id   AF-A0A661JIV6-F1
#
_cell.length_a   1.000
_cell.length_b   1.000
_cell.length_c   1.000
_cell.angle_alpha   90.00
_cell.angle_beta   90.00
_cell.angle_gamma   90.00
#
_symmetry.space_group_name_H-M   'P 1'
#
loop_
_entity.id
_entity.type
_entity.pdbx_description
1 polymer ?
#
loop_
_entity_poly.entity_id
_entity_poly.type
_entity_poly.pdbx_seq_one_letter_code
_entity_poly.pdbx_strand_id
1 'polypeptide(L)'
;MELPKVYDPKAVEEKWYQFWLEKRYFHADVESPKEPFSIVIPPPNVTGSLHMGHALNNTLQDVLVRWRRMQGYNCLWLPGTDHAGIATQNVVERELAKEGLRRQDLGRDEFVKRVWRWKEKYGGV
;
A
#
# COMPACT_ATOMS: atom_id res chain seq x y z
N MET A 1 -26.12 -10.21 26.59
CA MET A 1 -24.84 -9.74 26.03
C MET A 1 -24.61 -8.36 26.60
N GLU A 2 -23.61 -8.18 27.46
CA GLU A 2 -23.31 -6.88 28.06
C GLU A 2 -22.58 -6.02 27.02
N LEU A 3 -23.10 -4.83 26.73
CA LEU A 3 -22.48 -3.89 25.81
C LEU A 3 -21.51 -2.99 26.58
N PRO A 4 -20.24 -2.87 26.15
CA PRO A 4 -19.32 -1.93 26.77
C PRO A 4 -19.84 -0.50 26.65
N LYS A 5 -19.58 0.31 27.68
CA LYS A 5 -20.00 1.73 27.69
C LYS A 5 -19.25 2.59 26.67
N VAL A 6 -18.09 2.13 26.20
CA VAL A 6 -17.21 2.83 25.25
C VAL A 6 -16.96 1.93 24.06
N TYR A 7 -17.06 2.48 22.85
CA TYR A 7 -16.74 1.79 21.62
C TYR A 7 -15.22 1.58 21.49
N ASP A 8 -14.80 0.34 21.27
CA ASP A 8 -13.42 0.00 20.95
C ASP A 8 -13.30 -0.30 19.44
N PRO A 9 -12.80 0.65 18.62
CA PRO A 9 -12.61 0.42 17.20
C PRO A 9 -11.60 -0.69 16.91
N LYS A 10 -10.55 -0.85 17.72
CA LYS A 10 -9.46 -1.79 17.41
C LYS A 10 -9.95 -3.24 17.40
N ALA A 11 -10.70 -3.63 18.44
CA ALA A 11 -11.28 -4.96 18.53
C ALA A 11 -12.28 -5.24 17.41
N VAL A 12 -13.02 -4.23 16.96
CA VAL A 12 -14.02 -4.37 15.89
C VAL A 12 -13.35 -4.44 14.51
N GLU A 13 -12.39 -3.55 14.23
CA GLU A 13 -11.63 -3.51 12.98
C GLU A 13 -10.86 -4.80 12.75
N GLU A 14 -10.13 -5.30 13.76
CA GLU A 14 -9.34 -6.53 13.66
C GLU A 14 -10.21 -7.73 13.31
N LYS A 15 -11.34 -7.90 14.01
CA LYS A 15 -12.31 -8.95 13.74
C LYS A 15 -12.84 -8.91 12.30
N TRP A 16 -13.31 -7.74 11.85
CA TRP A 16 -13.93 -7.61 10.52
C TRP A 16 -12.90 -7.73 9.39
N TYR A 17 -11.69 -7.21 9.59
CA TYR A 17 -10.65 -7.32 8.59
C TYR A 17 -10.27 -8.78 8.34
N GLN A 18 -10.07 -9.57 9.40
CA GLN A 18 -9.83 -11.02 9.26
C GLN A 18 -10.99 -11.73 8.56
N PHE A 19 -12.23 -11.42 8.95
CA PHE A 19 -13.41 -11.97 8.28
C PHE A 19 -13.43 -11.68 6.77
N TRP A 20 -13.10 -10.45 6.35
CA TRP A 20 -13.05 -10.09 4.92
C TRP A 20 -11.93 -10.81 4.15
N LEU A 21 -10.78 -11.03 4.79
CA LEU A 21 -9.67 -11.81 4.22
C LEU A 21 -10.05 -13.27 4.04
N GLU A 22 -10.56 -13.91 5.09
CA GLU A 22 -11.00 -15.32 5.06
C GLU A 22 -12.08 -15.58 4.01
N LYS A 23 -13.04 -14.66 3.90
CA LYS A 23 -14.11 -14.72 2.89
C LYS A 23 -13.67 -14.24 1.51
N ARG A 24 -12.40 -13.85 1.34
CA ARG A 24 -11.81 -13.36 0.09
C ARG A 24 -12.60 -12.21 -0.55
N TYR A 25 -13.15 -11.31 0.26
CA TYR A 25 -13.98 -10.20 -0.24
C TYR A 25 -13.21 -9.17 -1.06
N PHE A 26 -11.88 -9.16 -0.99
CA PHE A 26 -11.03 -8.32 -1.84
C PHE A 26 -10.68 -8.96 -3.18
N HIS A 27 -11.01 -10.23 -3.39
CA HIS A 27 -10.68 -10.94 -4.62
C HIS A 27 -11.60 -10.52 -5.78
N ALA A 28 -11.00 -10.33 -6.94
CA ALA A 28 -11.68 -10.22 -8.24
C ALA A 28 -11.48 -11.54 -8.99
N ASP A 29 -12.54 -12.04 -9.62
CA ASP A 29 -12.52 -13.32 -10.34
C ASP A 29 -12.47 -13.06 -11.84
N VAL A 30 -11.42 -13.51 -12.52
CA VAL A 30 -11.20 -13.26 -13.96
C VAL A 30 -12.29 -13.92 -14.82
N GLU A 31 -12.85 -15.04 -14.35
CA GLU A 31 -13.87 -15.81 -15.06
C GLU A 31 -15.29 -15.36 -14.71
N SER A 32 -15.43 -14.28 -13.92
CA SER A 32 -16.75 -13.82 -13.46
C SER A 32 -17.60 -13.31 -14.63
N PRO A 33 -18.87 -13.75 -14.76
CA PRO A 33 -19.79 -13.22 -15.78
C PRO A 33 -20.34 -11.84 -15.42
N LYS A 34 -20.00 -11.29 -14.25
CA LYS A 34 -20.45 -9.98 -13.77
C LYS A 34 -19.73 -8.86 -14.51
N GLU A 35 -20.38 -7.70 -14.63
CA GLU A 35 -19.77 -6.53 -15.23
C GLU A 35 -18.51 -6.10 -14.45
N PRO A 36 -17.36 -5.87 -15.12
CA PRO A 36 -16.11 -5.51 -14.45
C PRO A 36 -16.12 -4.05 -14.00
N PHE A 37 -15.52 -3.79 -12.84
CA PHE A 37 -15.17 -2.45 -12.38
C PHE A 37 -13.75 -2.49 -11.84
N SER A 38 -12.87 -1.60 -12.29
CA SER A 38 -11.48 -1.59 -11.81
C SER A 38 -10.99 -0.20 -11.44
N ILE A 39 -10.15 -0.17 -10.40
CA ILE A 39 -9.38 1.01 -9.99
C ILE A 39 -7.95 0.53 -9.75
N VAL A 40 -6.98 1.25 -10.31
CA VAL A 40 -5.56 1.08 -9.99
C VAL A 40 -5.23 2.03 -8.86
N ILE A 41 -4.70 1.50 -7.74
CA ILE A 41 -4.20 2.34 -6.66
C ILE A 41 -3.01 3.12 -7.23
N PRO A 42 -3.02 4.48 -7.19
CA PRO A 42 -1.84 5.26 -7.50
C PRO A 42 -0.70 4.78 -6.60
N PRO A 43 0.32 4.11 -7.15
CA PRO A 43 1.24 3.33 -6.35
C PRO A 43 2.06 4.30 -5.48
N PRO A 44 2.03 4.18 -4.14
CA PRO A 44 2.85 5.02 -3.29
C PRO A 44 4.33 4.79 -3.57
N ASN A 45 5.11 5.87 -3.50
CA ASN A 45 6.56 5.83 -3.65
C ASN A 45 7.20 5.07 -2.48
N VAL A 46 8.20 4.24 -2.74
CA VAL A 46 9.00 3.54 -1.70
C VAL A 46 9.97 4.45 -0.92
N THR A 47 9.65 5.74 -0.81
CA THR A 47 10.52 6.79 -0.26
C THR A 47 10.26 7.10 1.20
N GLY A 48 9.23 6.51 1.83
CA GLY A 48 8.92 6.71 3.24
C GLY A 48 7.53 6.23 3.63
N SER A 49 7.10 6.60 4.84
CA SER A 49 5.80 6.22 5.39
C SER A 49 4.63 6.95 4.71
N LEU A 50 3.47 6.28 4.69
CA LEU A 50 2.21 6.88 4.26
C LEU A 50 1.79 8.02 5.20
N HIS A 51 0.94 8.92 4.70
CA HIS A 51 0.47 10.11 5.39
C HIS A 51 -1.01 10.37 5.08
N MET A 52 -1.63 11.37 5.74
CA MET A 52 -3.08 11.63 5.62
C MET A 52 -3.58 11.81 4.17
N GLY A 53 -2.78 12.39 3.28
CA GLY A 53 -3.12 12.44 1.84
C GLY A 53 -3.31 11.06 1.20
N HIS A 54 -2.49 10.06 1.57
CA HIS A 54 -2.66 8.68 1.12
C HIS A 54 -3.92 8.05 1.72
N ALA A 55 -4.20 8.32 2.99
CA ALA A 55 -5.42 7.85 3.64
C ALA A 55 -6.66 8.36 2.91
N LEU A 56 -6.74 9.67 2.65
CA LEU A 56 -7.83 10.28 1.87
C LEU A 56 -7.99 9.63 0.49
N ASN A 57 -6.89 9.49 -0.25
CA ASN A 57 -6.91 8.91 -1.59
C ASN A 57 -7.42 7.45 -1.59
N ASN A 58 -6.93 6.62 -0.68
CA ASN A 58 -7.33 5.22 -0.57
C ASN A 58 -8.76 5.05 -0.04
N THR A 59 -9.20 5.90 0.90
CA THR A 59 -10.58 5.88 1.40
C THR A 59 -11.59 6.16 0.29
N LEU A 60 -11.34 7.15 -0.57
CA LEU A 60 -12.24 7.45 -1.69
C LEU A 60 -12.37 6.26 -2.66
N GLN A 61 -11.24 5.60 -2.97
CA GLN A 61 -11.25 4.42 -3.84
C GLN A 61 -11.94 3.22 -3.18
N ASP A 62 -11.66 2.95 -1.90
CA ASP A 62 -12.29 1.86 -1.14
C ASP A 62 -13.82 2.01 -1.09
N VAL A 63 -14.32 3.22 -0.86
CA VAL A 63 -15.76 3.52 -0.88
C VAL A 63 -16.38 3.18 -2.24
N LEU A 64 -15.74 3.60 -3.34
CA LEU A 64 -16.23 3.32 -4.69
C LEU A 64 -16.22 1.82 -4.99
N VAL A 65 -15.14 1.12 -4.65
CA VAL A 65 -14.99 -0.33 -4.87
C VAL A 65 -16.04 -1.11 -4.08
N ARG A 66 -16.27 -0.76 -2.82
CA ARG A 66 -17.31 -1.39 -1.99
C ARG A 66 -18.70 -1.13 -2.55
N TRP A 67 -18.99 0.11 -2.91
CA TRP A 67 -20.28 0.50 -3.49
C TRP A 67 -20.56 -0.27 -4.79
N ARG A 68 -19.59 -0.34 -5.71
CA ARG A 68 -19.72 -1.11 -6.95
C ARG A 68 -19.85 -2.61 -6.70
N ARG A 69 -19.09 -3.18 -5.76
CA ARG A 69 -19.20 -4.60 -5.40
C ARG A 69 -20.60 -4.92 -4.86
N MET A 70 -21.19 -4.03 -4.05
CA MET A 70 -22.56 -4.16 -3.54
C MET A 70 -23.63 -4.04 -4.65
N GLN A 71 -23.33 -3.33 -5.75
CA GLN A 71 -24.19 -3.28 -6.94
C GLN A 71 -24.08 -4.50 -7.85
N GLY A 72 -23.23 -5.49 -7.51
CA GLY A 72 -23.09 -6.74 -8.26
C GLY A 72 -21.94 -6.76 -9.28
N TYR A 73 -21.08 -5.74 -9.31
CA TYR A 73 -19.91 -5.70 -10.20
C TYR A 73 -18.79 -6.65 -9.72
N ASN A 74 -18.02 -7.18 -10.67
CA ASN A 74 -16.74 -7.83 -10.40
C ASN A 74 -15.64 -6.77 -10.22
N CYS A 75 -15.31 -6.45 -8.98
CA CYS A 75 -14.46 -5.30 -8.67
C CYS A 75 -12.99 -5.68 -8.47
N LEU A 76 -12.09 -5.14 -9.27
CA LEU A 76 -10.64 -5.22 -9.09
C LEU A 76 -10.08 -3.90 -8.56
N TRP A 77 -9.59 -3.90 -7.33
CA TRP A 77 -8.81 -2.80 -6.78
C TRP A 77 -7.35 -3.22 -6.73
N LEU A 78 -6.55 -2.75 -7.69
CA LEU A 78 -5.20 -3.26 -7.93
C LEU A 78 -4.16 -2.49 -7.12
N PRO A 79 -3.52 -3.11 -6.11
CA PRO A 79 -2.43 -2.49 -5.37
C PRO A 79 -1.09 -2.56 -6.11
N GLY A 80 -0.17 -1.67 -5.74
CA GLY A 80 1.22 -1.67 -6.22
C GLY A 80 2.04 -0.61 -5.50
N THR A 81 3.36 -0.65 -5.66
CA THR A 81 4.29 0.35 -5.11
C THR A 81 5.20 0.88 -6.21
N ASP A 82 5.51 2.16 -6.19
CA ASP A 82 6.37 2.79 -7.19
C ASP A 82 7.82 2.87 -6.69
N HIS A 83 8.75 2.37 -7.49
CA HIS A 83 10.19 2.50 -7.28
C HIS A 83 10.67 3.95 -7.17
N ALA A 84 9.91 4.93 -7.68
CA ALA A 84 10.11 6.36 -7.53
C ALA A 84 11.49 6.90 -8.00
N GLY A 85 12.24 6.11 -8.78
CA GLY A 85 13.50 6.47 -9.44
C GLY A 85 14.39 7.45 -8.65
N ILE A 86 14.43 8.71 -9.13
CA ILE A 86 15.26 9.77 -8.57
C ILE A 86 14.92 10.12 -7.11
N ALA A 87 13.66 9.98 -6.70
CA ALA A 87 13.24 10.26 -5.35
C ALA A 87 13.83 9.22 -4.38
N THR A 88 13.79 7.93 -4.73
CA THR A 88 14.43 6.86 -3.96
C THR A 88 15.94 7.04 -3.90
N GLN A 89 16.56 7.39 -5.03
CA GLN A 89 17.99 7.68 -5.08
C GLN A 89 18.38 8.81 -4.12
N ASN A 90 17.64 9.93 -4.16
CA ASN A 90 17.90 11.09 -3.31
C ASN A 90 17.77 10.76 -1.82
N VAL A 91 16.80 9.94 -1.43
CA VAL A 91 16.64 9.55 -0.04
C VAL A 91 17.77 8.62 0.41
N VAL A 92 18.18 7.66 -0.42
CA VAL A 92 19.31 6.77 -0.15
C VAL A 92 20.63 7.56 -0.07
N GLU A 93 20.84 8.54 -0.94
CA GLU A 93 22.00 9.44 -0.87
C GLU A 93 22.02 10.27 0.41
N ARG A 94 20.86 10.76 0.88
CA ARG A 94 20.76 11.47 2.17
C ARG A 94 21.11 10.58 3.35
N GLU A 95 20.76 9.30 3.31
CA GLU A 95 21.13 8.34 4.36
C GLU A 95 22.62 8.02 4.34
N LEU A 96 23.21 7.84 3.15
CA LEU A 96 24.65 7.65 3.00
C LEU A 96 25.43 8.86 3.52
N ALA A 97 24.91 10.07 3.29
CA ALA A 97 25.53 11.29 3.81
C ALA A 97 25.57 11.33 5.35
N LYS A 98 24.61 10.70 6.05
CA LYS A 98 24.65 10.55 7.52
C LYS A 98 25.78 9.63 7.98
N GLU A 99 26.22 8.72 7.11
CA GLU A 99 27.36 7.82 7.32
C GLU A 99 28.68 8.47 6.84
N GLY A 100 28.65 9.72 6.36
CA GLY A 100 29.81 10.41 5.80
C GLY A 100 30.22 9.92 4.42
N LEU A 101 29.38 9.14 3.75
CA LEU A 101 29.65 8.54 2.43
C LEU A 101 28.84 9.22 1.33
N ARG A 102 29.36 9.22 0.10
CA ARG A 102 28.63 9.61 -1.11
C ARG A 102 28.45 8.40 -2.01
N ARG A 103 27.46 8.44 -2.90
CA ARG A 103 27.23 7.34 -3.86
C ARG A 103 28.45 7.02 -4.73
N GLN A 104 29.28 8.03 -5.05
CA GLN A 104 30.48 7.86 -5.86
C GLN A 104 31.55 7.07 -5.11
N ASP A 105 31.56 7.13 -3.78
CA ASP A 105 32.53 6.41 -2.95
C ASP A 105 32.24 4.90 -2.91
N LEU A 106 31.00 4.49 -3.22
CA LEU A 106 30.54 3.08 -3.26
C LEU A 106 30.67 2.44 -4.66
N GLY A 107 30.60 3.24 -5.73
CA GLY A 107 30.40 2.72 -7.08
C GLY A 107 28.96 2.20 -7.33
N ARG A 108 28.66 1.87 -8.59
CA ARG A 108 27.29 1.55 -9.04
C ARG A 108 26.70 0.33 -8.33
N ASP A 109 27.44 -0.77 -8.28
CA ASP A 109 26.87 -2.05 -7.85
C ASP A 109 26.53 -2.06 -6.35
N GLU A 110 27.41 -1.53 -5.51
CA GLU A 110 27.15 -1.39 -4.07
C GLU A 110 26.06 -0.36 -3.78
N PHE A 111 26.01 0.74 -4.55
CA PHE A 111 24.91 1.70 -4.44
C PHE A 111 23.56 1.06 -4.79
N VAL A 112 23.48 0.26 -5.87
CA VAL A 112 22.26 -0.46 -6.25
C VAL A 112 21.84 -1.43 -5.15
N LYS A 113 22.77 -2.18 -4.53
CA LYS A 113 22.45 -3.02 -3.36
C LYS A 113 21.87 -2.20 -2.21
N ARG A 114 22.41 -1.01 -1.95
CA ARG A 114 21.89 -0.10 -0.91
C ARG A 114 20.46 0.35 -1.21
N VAL A 115 20.16 0.68 -2.47
CA VAL A 115 18.81 1.03 -2.92
C VAL A 115 17.84 -0.14 -2.74
N TRP A 116 18.25 -1.37 -3.05
CA TRP A 116 17.42 -2.57 -2.81
C TRP A 116 17.13 -2.78 -1.32
N ARG A 117 18.12 -2.65 -0.44
CA ARG A 117 17.89 -2.71 1.02
C ARG A 117 16.93 -1.63 1.50
N TRP A 118 17.00 -0.44 0.92
CA TRP A 118 16.04 0.63 1.20
C TRP A 118 14.63 0.22 0.74
N LYS A 119 14.48 -0.28 -0.48
CA LYS A 119 13.21 -0.78 -1.01
C LYS A 119 12.63 -1.92 -0.17
N GLU A 120 13.44 -2.83 0.35
CA GLU A 120 12.96 -3.89 1.25
C GLU A 120 12.46 -3.33 2.58
N LYS A 121 13.15 -2.32 3.12
CA LYS A 121 12.78 -1.70 4.39
C LYS A 121 11.51 -0.84 4.30
N TYR A 122 11.29 -0.14 3.19
CA TYR A 122 10.20 0.85 3.06
C TYR A 122 9.17 0.55 1.97
N GLY A 123 9.47 -0.36 1.05
CA GLY A 123 8.56 -0.78 -0.02
C GLY A 123 7.68 -1.96 0.36
N GLY A 124 7.93 -2.59 1.50
CA GLY A 124 7.06 -3.61 2.09
C GLY A 124 6.00 -3.00 3.02
N VAL A 125 5.21 -2.05 2.50
CA VAL A 125 3.95 -1.67 3.17
C VAL A 125 3.12 -2.92 3.44
#